data_AF-A0AAJ1TK72-F1
#
_entry.id   AF-A0AAJ1TK72-F1
#
_cell.length_a   1.000
_cell.length_b   1.000
_cell.length_c   1.000
_cell.angle_alpha   90.00
_cell.angle_beta   90.00
_cell.angle_gamma   90.00
#
_symmetry.space_group_name_H-M   'P 1'
#
loop_
_entity.id
_entity.type
_entity.pdbx_description
1 polymer ?
#
loop_
_entity_poly.entity_id
_entity_poly.type
_entity_poly.pdbx_seq_one_letter_code
_entity_poly.pdbx_strand_id
1 'polypeptide(L)'
;MEDTQLRSLRQKELLYTNILFVVYAVIVFGLIFSRASTPIVYVVLAIIFAISPLSMVLVRKSNILYLMFPGMNELLRYEKEKLGDQWLRYQLSNVYLQVAVSLFFMIQAIIRPAHPFVNGLPLWYFLVVPAVLLMLGNLNVRSQARRIDRSDYEQLKIHTGDRVLFTSIFSVVALVITVVVFVAYKILEKSWSHIGPF
;
A
#
# COMPACT_ATOMS: atom_id res chain seq x y z
N MET A 1 9.86 -27.60 -4.71
CA MET A 1 10.04 -26.79 -5.94
C MET A 1 11.52 -26.75 -6.24
N GLU A 2 11.96 -26.96 -7.48
CA GLU A 2 13.37 -26.86 -7.83
C GLU A 2 13.88 -25.42 -7.67
N ASP A 3 15.12 -25.25 -7.21
CA ASP A 3 15.71 -23.93 -6.94
C ASP A 3 15.75 -23.01 -8.17
N THR A 4 15.96 -23.60 -9.35
CA THR A 4 15.96 -22.90 -10.64
C THR A 4 14.58 -22.32 -10.97
N GLN A 5 13.52 -23.11 -10.75
CA GLN A 5 12.14 -22.68 -10.94
C GLN A 5 11.77 -21.57 -9.95
N LEU A 6 12.12 -21.73 -8.66
CA LEU A 6 11.87 -20.72 -7.64
C LEU A 6 12.54 -19.39 -7.97
N ARG A 7 13.81 -19.41 -8.40
CA ARG A 7 14.52 -18.19 -8.83
C ARG A 7 13.81 -17.49 -10.00
N SER A 8 13.34 -18.26 -10.99
CA SER A 8 12.59 -17.70 -12.12
C SER A 8 11.28 -17.04 -11.67
N LEU A 9 10.58 -17.64 -10.70
CA LEU A 9 9.36 -17.08 -10.14
C LEU A 9 9.62 -15.80 -9.35
N ARG A 10 10.69 -15.75 -8.54
CA ARG A 10 11.10 -14.52 -7.83
C ARG A 10 11.49 -13.37 -8.76
N GLN A 11 12.14 -13.69 -9.89
CA GLN A 11 12.42 -12.67 -10.92
C GLN A 11 11.13 -12.15 -11.56
N LYS A 12 10.18 -13.05 -11.86
CA LYS A 12 8.86 -12.66 -12.37
C LYS A 12 8.06 -11.83 -11.35
N GLU A 13 8.11 -12.17 -10.08
CA GLU A 13 7.48 -11.40 -8.99
C GLU A 13 7.99 -9.96 -8.96
N LEU A 14 9.31 -9.77 -9.03
CA LEU A 14 9.93 -8.44 -9.10
C LEU A 14 9.53 -7.70 -10.38
N LEU A 15 9.56 -8.37 -11.53
CA LEU A 15 9.17 -7.79 -12.80
C LEU A 15 7.71 -7.31 -12.76
N TYR A 16 6.79 -8.16 -12.33
CA TYR A 16 5.37 -7.82 -12.29
C TYR A 16 5.06 -6.75 -11.23
N THR A 17 5.76 -6.75 -10.09
CA THR A 17 5.63 -5.68 -9.10
C THR A 17 6.05 -4.33 -9.69
N ASN A 18 7.15 -4.31 -10.44
CA ASN A 18 7.61 -3.09 -11.11
C ASN A 18 6.67 -2.65 -12.24
N ILE A 19 6.11 -3.59 -13.01
CA ILE A 19 5.09 -3.28 -14.01
C ILE A 19 3.86 -2.66 -13.35
N LEU A 20 3.36 -3.23 -12.25
CA LEU A 20 2.25 -2.65 -11.49
C LEU A 20 2.59 -1.24 -10.97
N PHE A 21 3.80 -1.05 -10.46
CA PHE A 21 4.26 0.27 -10.02
C PHE A 21 4.23 1.29 -11.17
N VAL A 22 4.72 0.92 -12.36
CA VAL A 22 4.68 1.78 -13.54
C VAL A 22 3.24 2.09 -13.95
N VAL A 23 2.34 1.11 -13.92
CA VAL A 23 0.92 1.34 -14.20
C VAL A 23 0.31 2.35 -13.23
N TYR A 24 0.54 2.19 -11.93
CA TYR A 24 0.07 3.16 -10.93
C TYR A 24 0.70 4.54 -11.11
N ALA A 25 1.99 4.60 -11.44
CA ALA A 25 2.66 5.86 -11.74
C ALA A 25 2.01 6.55 -12.95
N VAL A 26 1.76 5.84 -14.05
CA VAL A 26 1.09 6.39 -15.24
C VAL A 26 -0.29 6.95 -14.89
N ILE A 27 -1.08 6.25 -14.07
CA ILE A 27 -2.39 6.74 -13.61
C ILE A 27 -2.23 8.05 -12.82
N VAL A 28 -1.33 8.08 -11.83
CA VAL A 28 -1.12 9.26 -10.98
C VAL A 28 -0.56 10.44 -11.76
N PHE A 29 0.44 10.21 -12.63
CA PHE A 29 0.99 11.25 -13.50
C PHE A 29 -0.04 11.76 -14.50
N GLY A 30 -0.87 10.88 -15.07
CA GLY A 30 -1.98 11.27 -15.94
C GLY A 30 -2.92 12.26 -15.27
N LEU A 31 -3.31 12.01 -14.02
CA LEU A 31 -4.14 12.92 -13.22
C LEU A 31 -3.42 14.25 -12.94
N ILE A 32 -2.12 14.20 -12.66
CA ILE A 32 -1.31 15.39 -12.42
C ILE A 32 -1.24 16.26 -13.69
N PHE A 33 -0.93 15.68 -14.84
CA PHE A 33 -0.82 16.39 -16.11
C PHE A 33 -2.18 16.91 -16.61
N SER A 34 -3.28 16.22 -16.28
CA SER A 34 -4.64 16.70 -16.54
C SER A 34 -5.11 17.80 -15.58
N ARG A 35 -4.24 18.26 -14.66
CA ARG A 35 -4.56 19.24 -13.61
C ARG A 35 -5.75 18.82 -12.75
N ALA A 36 -5.87 17.54 -12.43
CA ALA A 36 -6.92 17.04 -11.55
C ALA A 36 -6.87 17.75 -10.18
N SER A 37 -8.04 17.94 -9.59
CA SER A 37 -8.14 18.54 -8.26
C SER A 37 -7.56 17.61 -7.19
N THR A 38 -7.03 18.21 -6.13
CA THR A 38 -6.42 17.52 -5.00
C THR A 38 -7.31 16.40 -4.42
N PRO A 39 -8.62 16.62 -4.19
CA PRO A 39 -9.51 15.55 -3.76
C PRO A 39 -9.57 14.35 -4.70
N ILE A 40 -9.62 14.58 -6.01
CA ILE A 40 -9.70 13.50 -7.01
C ILE A 40 -8.44 12.64 -6.97
N VAL A 41 -7.26 13.25 -6.90
CA VAL A 41 -6.00 12.51 -6.81
C VAL A 41 -5.97 11.65 -5.54
N TYR A 42 -6.38 12.20 -4.40
CA TYR A 42 -6.44 11.44 -3.16
C TYR A 42 -7.49 10.31 -3.16
N VAL A 43 -8.65 10.52 -3.80
CA VAL A 43 -9.64 9.44 -3.98
C VAL A 43 -9.06 8.31 -4.83
N VAL A 44 -8.37 8.62 -5.93
CA VAL A 44 -7.75 7.59 -6.78
C VAL A 44 -6.67 6.84 -6.01
N LEU A 45 -5.83 7.52 -5.22
CA LEU A 45 -4.88 6.86 -4.34
C LEU A 45 -5.58 5.97 -3.31
N ALA A 46 -6.64 6.44 -2.66
CA ALA A 46 -7.41 5.65 -1.71
C ALA A 46 -7.96 4.37 -2.35
N ILE A 47 -8.48 4.46 -3.59
CA ILE A 47 -8.97 3.32 -4.36
C ILE A 47 -7.83 2.36 -4.68
N ILE A 48 -6.68 2.83 -5.21
CA ILE A 48 -5.52 1.98 -5.52
C ILE A 48 -5.08 1.17 -4.30
N PHE A 49 -4.96 1.82 -3.13
CA PHE A 49 -4.58 1.14 -1.90
C PHE A 49 -5.69 0.24 -1.33
N ALA A 50 -6.95 0.44 -1.71
CA ALA A 50 -8.07 -0.44 -1.33
C ALA A 50 -8.16 -1.73 -2.16
N ILE A 51 -7.55 -1.81 -3.35
CA ILE A 51 -7.70 -2.98 -4.23
C ILE A 51 -7.18 -4.26 -3.57
N SER A 52 -6.01 -4.19 -2.95
CA SER A 52 -5.35 -5.34 -2.30
C SER A 52 -6.10 -5.87 -1.06
N PRO A 53 -6.56 -5.04 -0.10
CA PRO A 53 -7.39 -5.53 0.99
C PRO A 53 -8.75 -6.05 0.49
N LEU A 54 -9.35 -5.44 -0.54
CA LEU A 54 -10.58 -5.94 -1.15
C LEU A 54 -10.38 -7.31 -1.82
N SER A 55 -9.26 -7.53 -2.53
CA SER A 55 -8.98 -8.82 -3.16
C SER A 55 -8.79 -9.94 -2.12
N MET A 56 -8.25 -9.60 -0.95
CA MET A 56 -8.12 -10.56 0.15
C MET A 56 -9.49 -10.97 0.71
N VAL A 57 -10.42 -10.01 0.88
CA VAL A 57 -11.77 -10.29 1.38
C VAL A 57 -12.59 -11.09 0.35
N LEU A 58 -12.54 -10.69 -0.92
CA LEU A 58 -13.39 -11.25 -1.98
C LEU A 58 -12.90 -12.59 -2.52
N VAL A 59 -11.59 -12.75 -2.69
CA VAL A 59 -11.01 -13.90 -3.42
C VAL A 59 -9.96 -14.65 -2.59
N ARG A 60 -9.73 -14.26 -1.32
CA ARG A 60 -8.69 -14.82 -0.43
C ARG A 60 -7.29 -14.80 -1.05
N LYS A 61 -7.05 -13.88 -1.97
CA LYS A 61 -5.76 -13.58 -2.59
C LYS A 61 -5.33 -12.19 -2.17
N SER A 62 -4.25 -12.12 -1.42
CA SER A 62 -3.76 -10.87 -0.82
C SER A 62 -2.99 -9.96 -1.78
N ASN A 63 -2.73 -10.42 -3.01
CA ASN A 63 -2.01 -9.64 -3.99
C ASN A 63 -2.66 -9.82 -5.37
N ILE A 64 -2.90 -8.68 -6.04
CA ILE A 64 -3.38 -8.60 -7.43
C ILE A 64 -2.48 -9.39 -8.37
N LEU A 65 -1.18 -9.46 -8.08
CA LEU A 65 -0.22 -10.26 -8.84
C LEU A 65 -0.64 -11.74 -8.93
N TYR A 66 -1.13 -12.31 -7.83
CA TYR A 66 -1.60 -13.69 -7.76
C TYR A 66 -2.94 -13.90 -8.48
N LEU A 67 -3.67 -12.83 -8.76
CA LEU A 67 -4.92 -12.87 -9.52
C LEU A 67 -4.66 -12.76 -11.02
N MET A 68 -3.75 -11.88 -11.43
CA MET A 68 -3.59 -11.47 -12.82
C MET A 68 -2.55 -12.27 -13.62
N PHE A 69 -1.49 -12.78 -12.99
CA PHE A 69 -0.35 -13.35 -13.75
C PHE A 69 -0.25 -14.88 -13.60
N PRO A 70 -0.27 -15.65 -14.71
CA PRO A 70 -0.44 -17.11 -14.68
C PRO A 70 0.72 -17.93 -14.08
N GLY A 71 1.85 -17.34 -13.69
CA GLY A 71 2.93 -18.05 -12.97
C GLY A 71 2.95 -17.83 -11.45
N MET A 72 2.19 -16.85 -10.94
CA MET A 72 2.30 -16.43 -9.54
C MET A 72 1.51 -17.32 -8.58
N ASN A 73 0.59 -18.16 -9.08
CA ASN A 73 -0.13 -19.13 -8.26
C ASN A 73 0.79 -20.22 -7.69
N GLU A 74 1.84 -20.61 -8.43
CA GLU A 74 2.82 -21.59 -7.94
C GLU A 74 3.66 -21.01 -6.81
N LEU A 75 4.08 -19.75 -6.96
CA LEU A 75 4.78 -19.02 -5.91
C LEU A 75 3.90 -18.87 -4.67
N LEU A 76 2.64 -18.48 -4.85
CA LEU A 76 1.65 -18.40 -3.78
C LEU A 76 1.48 -19.73 -3.03
N ARG A 77 1.40 -20.84 -3.76
CA ARG A 77 1.29 -22.18 -3.13
C ARG A 77 2.52 -22.49 -2.30
N TYR A 78 3.71 -22.25 -2.86
CA TYR A 78 4.97 -22.45 -2.13
C TYR A 78 5.05 -21.59 -0.87
N GLU A 79 4.73 -20.29 -0.94
CA GLU A 79 4.79 -19.42 0.25
C GLU A 79 3.76 -19.84 1.31
N LYS A 80 2.58 -20.28 0.88
CA LYS A 80 1.54 -20.79 1.78
C LYS A 80 1.97 -22.08 2.46
N GLU A 81 2.62 -23.00 1.75
CA GLU A 81 3.20 -24.23 2.33
C GLU A 81 4.30 -23.92 3.34
N LYS A 82 5.19 -22.96 3.03
CA LYS A 82 6.26 -22.50 3.94
C LYS A 82 5.75 -21.82 5.21
N LEU A 83 4.72 -21.00 5.08
CA LEU A 83 4.15 -20.23 6.20
C LEU A 83 3.09 -21.01 6.99
N GLY A 84 2.54 -22.09 6.43
CA GLY A 84 1.55 -22.94 7.10
C GLY A 84 0.36 -22.15 7.62
N ASP A 85 0.06 -22.30 8.91
CA ASP A 85 -1.05 -21.60 9.60
C ASP A 85 -0.81 -20.08 9.75
N GLN A 86 0.45 -19.62 9.67
CA GLN A 86 0.81 -18.21 9.78
C GLN A 86 0.57 -17.44 8.48
N TRP A 87 0.28 -18.14 7.38
CA TRP A 87 0.00 -17.51 6.09
C TRP A 87 -1.06 -16.42 6.19
N LEU A 88 -2.19 -16.71 6.85
CA LEU A 88 -3.28 -15.76 6.97
C LEU A 88 -2.87 -14.53 7.78
N ARG A 89 -2.22 -14.73 8.92
CA ARG A 89 -1.72 -13.65 9.79
C ARG A 89 -0.73 -12.75 9.05
N TYR A 90 0.16 -13.38 8.30
CA TYR A 90 1.13 -12.68 7.46
C TYR A 90 0.45 -11.79 6.42
N GLN A 91 -0.57 -12.30 5.73
CA GLN A 91 -1.31 -11.50 4.75
C GLN A 91 -2.17 -10.41 5.39
N LEU A 92 -2.78 -10.68 6.54
CA LEU A 92 -3.54 -9.68 7.29
C LEU A 92 -2.68 -8.48 7.71
N SER A 93 -1.40 -8.69 8.03
CA SER A 93 -0.47 -7.59 8.34
C SER A 93 -0.38 -6.56 7.19
N ASN A 94 -0.38 -7.02 5.94
CA ASN A 94 -0.36 -6.16 4.76
C ASN A 94 -1.70 -5.46 4.55
N VAL A 95 -2.79 -6.21 4.76
CA VAL A 95 -4.16 -5.70 4.65
C VAL A 95 -4.39 -4.55 5.64
N TYR A 96 -3.99 -4.70 6.91
CA TYR A 96 -4.16 -3.65 7.92
C TYR A 96 -3.47 -2.35 7.53
N LEU A 97 -2.22 -2.45 7.08
CA LEU A 97 -1.46 -1.28 6.65
C LEU A 97 -2.09 -0.61 5.41
N GLN A 98 -2.51 -1.40 4.44
CA GLN A 98 -3.15 -0.89 3.22
C GLN A 98 -4.51 -0.24 3.49
N VAL A 99 -5.31 -0.82 4.39
CA VAL A 99 -6.57 -0.22 4.86
C VAL A 99 -6.30 1.11 5.55
N ALA A 100 -5.31 1.17 6.46
CA ALA A 100 -4.96 2.41 7.14
C ALA A 100 -4.53 3.52 6.15
N VAL A 101 -3.69 3.17 5.17
CA VAL A 101 -3.24 4.11 4.11
C VAL A 101 -4.40 4.53 3.21
N SER A 102 -5.29 3.61 2.84
CA SER A 102 -6.48 3.91 2.03
C SER A 102 -7.42 4.89 2.76
N LEU A 103 -7.71 4.63 4.05
CA LEU A 103 -8.50 5.53 4.88
C LEU A 103 -7.84 6.90 5.07
N PHE A 104 -6.52 6.93 5.25
CA PHE A 104 -5.77 8.17 5.30
C PHE A 104 -5.99 9.02 4.05
N PHE A 105 -5.85 8.43 2.86
CA PHE A 105 -6.08 9.16 1.61
C PHE A 105 -7.55 9.57 1.42
N MET A 106 -8.50 8.74 1.84
CA MET A 106 -9.92 9.11 1.82
C MET A 106 -10.19 10.34 2.70
N ILE A 107 -9.61 10.38 3.89
CA ILE A 107 -9.75 11.54 4.80
C ILE A 107 -9.07 12.77 4.20
N GLN A 108 -7.88 12.63 3.59
CA GLN A 108 -7.24 13.74 2.86
C GLN A 108 -8.12 14.28 1.72
N ALA A 109 -8.82 13.41 0.99
CA ALA A 109 -9.73 13.83 -0.06
C ALA A 109 -10.90 14.68 0.47
N ILE A 110 -11.39 14.40 1.69
CA ILE A 110 -12.49 15.13 2.33
C ILE A 110 -12.04 16.48 2.89
N ILE A 111 -10.84 16.55 3.47
CA ILE A 111 -10.33 17.75 4.15
C ILE A 111 -9.74 18.75 3.15
N ARG A 112 -9.10 18.28 2.08
CA ARG A 112 -8.29 19.14 1.21
C ARG A 112 -9.17 19.97 0.26
N PRO A 113 -8.87 21.26 0.08
CA PRO A 113 -9.59 22.10 -0.86
C PRO A 113 -9.38 21.65 -2.31
N ALA A 114 -10.36 21.93 -3.17
CA ALA A 114 -10.37 21.54 -4.58
C ALA A 114 -9.47 22.44 -5.46
N HIS A 115 -8.18 22.48 -5.16
CA HIS A 115 -7.16 23.11 -6.02
C HIS A 115 -6.41 22.04 -6.84
N PRO A 116 -5.79 22.40 -7.98
CA PRO A 116 -4.90 21.50 -8.70
C PRO A 116 -3.84 20.89 -7.78
N PHE A 117 -3.65 19.56 -7.85
CA PHE A 117 -2.78 18.82 -6.92
C PHE A 117 -1.31 19.29 -6.91
N VAL A 118 -0.84 19.85 -8.02
CA VAL A 118 0.51 20.38 -8.17
C VAL A 118 0.73 21.72 -7.48
N ASN A 119 -0.33 22.42 -7.07
CA ASN A 119 -0.20 23.74 -6.48
C ASN A 119 0.49 23.66 -5.11
N GLY A 120 1.63 24.35 -4.97
CA GLY A 120 2.41 24.36 -3.74
C GLY A 120 3.41 23.21 -3.59
N LEU A 121 3.56 22.35 -4.60
CA LEU A 121 4.56 21.28 -4.62
C LEU A 121 5.63 21.56 -5.69
N PRO A 122 6.93 21.43 -5.35
CA PRO A 122 7.98 21.61 -6.34
C PRO A 122 8.03 20.43 -7.31
N LEU A 123 8.35 20.70 -8.58
CA LEU A 123 8.34 19.68 -9.65
C LEU A 123 9.22 18.46 -9.36
N TRP A 124 10.37 18.66 -8.69
CA TRP A 124 11.26 17.56 -8.32
C TRP A 124 10.60 16.54 -7.38
N TYR A 125 9.59 16.94 -6.60
CA TYR A 125 8.87 16.06 -5.68
C TYR A 125 8.25 14.87 -6.43
N PHE A 126 7.69 15.14 -7.61
CA PHE A 126 7.05 14.14 -8.44
C PHE A 126 8.02 13.17 -9.10
N LEU A 127 9.32 13.48 -9.13
CA LEU A 127 10.36 12.56 -9.62
C LEU A 127 11.00 11.78 -8.48
N VAL A 128 11.36 12.49 -7.40
CA VAL A 128 12.10 11.92 -6.27
C VAL A 128 11.24 10.94 -5.48
N VAL A 129 10.00 11.30 -5.15
CA VAL A 129 9.14 10.45 -4.31
C VAL A 129 8.83 9.11 -4.96
N PRO A 130 8.37 9.04 -6.24
CA PRO A 130 8.18 7.75 -6.89
C PRO A 130 9.47 6.95 -7.04
N ALA A 131 10.61 7.58 -7.31
CA ALA A 131 11.89 6.87 -7.41
C ALA A 131 12.29 6.21 -6.08
N VAL A 132 12.15 6.93 -4.96
CA VAL A 132 12.40 6.40 -3.62
C VAL A 132 11.43 5.27 -3.29
N LEU A 133 10.14 5.44 -3.58
CA LEU A 133 9.13 4.39 -3.34
C LEU A 133 9.40 3.13 -4.17
N LEU A 134 9.82 3.27 -5.43
CA LEU A 134 10.21 2.15 -6.28
C LEU A 134 11.44 1.42 -5.72
N MET A 135 12.44 2.16 -5.24
CA MET A 135 13.62 1.58 -4.61
C MET A 135 13.25 0.80 -3.34
N LEU A 136 12.48 1.41 -2.43
CA LEU A 136 12.03 0.77 -1.20
C LEU A 136 11.14 -0.44 -1.48
N GLY A 137 10.23 -0.35 -2.46
CA GLY A 137 9.39 -1.46 -2.89
C GLY A 137 10.21 -2.66 -3.39
N ASN A 138 11.21 -2.42 -4.24
CA ASN A 138 12.11 -3.45 -4.72
C ASN A 138 12.95 -4.08 -3.59
N LEU A 139 13.46 -3.27 -2.66
CA LEU A 139 14.19 -3.77 -1.49
C LEU A 139 13.28 -4.63 -0.60
N ASN A 140 12.03 -4.19 -0.39
CA ASN A 140 11.06 -4.92 0.40
C ASN A 140 10.74 -6.29 -0.21
N VAL A 141 10.39 -6.36 -1.50
CA VAL A 141 10.11 -7.63 -2.19
C VAL A 141 11.31 -8.57 -2.13
N ARG A 142 12.53 -8.07 -2.38
CA ARG A 142 13.75 -8.88 -2.30
C ARG A 142 14.03 -9.39 -0.88
N SER A 143 13.86 -8.54 0.13
CA SER A 143 14.05 -8.90 1.53
C SER A 143 13.04 -9.98 1.96
N GLN A 144 11.78 -9.79 1.57
CA GLN A 144 10.68 -10.70 1.85
C GLN A 144 10.90 -12.07 1.21
N ALA A 145 11.23 -12.10 -0.09
CA ALA A 145 11.56 -13.32 -0.82
C ALA A 145 12.71 -14.08 -0.15
N ARG A 146 13.83 -13.40 0.10
CA ARG A 146 15.00 -14.01 0.76
C ARG A 146 14.66 -14.58 2.13
N ARG A 147 13.80 -13.90 2.89
CA ARG A 147 13.39 -14.32 4.24
C ARG A 147 12.53 -15.58 4.18
N ILE A 148 11.51 -15.61 3.32
CA ILE A 148 10.65 -16.79 3.14
C ILE A 148 11.48 -17.99 2.64
N ASP A 149 12.38 -17.75 1.68
CA ASP A 149 13.15 -18.82 1.06
C ASP A 149 14.16 -19.45 2.04
N ARG A 150 14.81 -18.64 2.89
CA ARG A 150 15.89 -19.11 3.78
C ARG A 150 15.46 -19.51 5.19
N SER A 151 14.34 -19.00 5.69
CA SER A 151 13.93 -19.23 7.07
C SER A 151 13.11 -20.51 7.24
N ASP A 152 13.30 -21.16 8.38
CA ASP A 152 12.45 -22.27 8.81
C ASP A 152 11.11 -21.77 9.34
N TYR A 153 10.15 -22.68 9.45
CA TYR A 153 8.80 -22.37 9.90
C TYR A 153 8.75 -21.65 11.26
N GLU A 154 9.52 -22.11 12.26
CA GLU A 154 9.55 -21.45 13.58
C GLU A 154 10.09 -20.02 13.52
N GLN A 155 11.12 -19.77 12.70
CA GLN A 155 11.63 -18.42 12.48
C GLN A 155 10.60 -17.53 11.78
N LEU A 156 9.90 -18.07 10.78
CA LEU A 156 8.84 -17.36 10.07
C LEU A 156 7.64 -17.06 10.98
N LYS A 157 7.33 -17.94 11.93
CA LYS A 157 6.26 -17.75 12.91
C LYS A 157 6.55 -16.60 13.87
N ILE A 158 7.74 -16.56 14.47
CA ILE A 158 8.16 -15.45 15.34
C ILE A 158 8.10 -14.14 14.56
N HIS A 159 8.72 -14.12 13.37
CA HIS A 159 8.75 -12.92 12.54
C HIS A 159 7.35 -12.46 12.11
N THR A 160 6.46 -13.39 11.78
CA THR A 160 5.07 -13.05 11.44
C THR A 160 4.34 -12.44 12.63
N GLY A 161 4.58 -12.97 13.84
CA GLY A 161 4.08 -12.38 15.08
C GLY A 161 4.53 -10.92 15.25
N ASP A 162 5.84 -10.67 15.16
CA ASP A 162 6.42 -9.32 15.29
C ASP A 162 5.87 -8.36 14.23
N ARG A 163 5.78 -8.84 12.98
CA ARG A 163 5.26 -8.06 11.86
C ARG A 163 3.79 -7.69 12.08
N VAL A 164 2.96 -8.64 12.50
CA VAL A 164 1.53 -8.39 12.77
C VAL A 164 1.39 -7.40 13.91
N LEU A 165 2.14 -7.57 15.00
CA LEU A 165 2.11 -6.64 16.13
C LEU A 165 2.51 -5.23 15.70
N PHE A 166 3.65 -5.10 15.01
CA PHE A 166 4.15 -3.81 14.53
C PHE A 166 3.16 -3.14 13.57
N THR A 167 2.68 -3.85 12.56
CA THR A 167 1.75 -3.30 11.56
C THR A 167 0.41 -2.95 12.19
N SER A 168 -0.07 -3.71 13.17
CA SER A 168 -1.32 -3.42 13.88
C SER A 168 -1.19 -2.16 14.72
N ILE A 169 -0.13 -2.05 15.54
CA ILE A 169 0.14 -0.84 16.35
C ILE A 169 0.30 0.37 15.43
N PHE A 170 1.12 0.25 14.38
CA PHE A 170 1.34 1.34 13.44
C PHE A 170 0.04 1.78 12.76
N SER A 171 -0.79 0.83 12.32
CA SER A 171 -2.08 1.14 11.68
C SER A 171 -3.03 1.84 12.65
N VAL A 172 -3.12 1.39 13.90
CA VAL A 172 -3.95 2.03 14.93
C VAL A 172 -3.46 3.45 15.21
N VAL A 173 -2.16 3.64 15.43
CA VAL A 173 -1.57 4.96 15.68
C VAL A 173 -1.81 5.90 14.50
N ALA A 174 -1.57 5.44 13.27
CA ALA A 174 -1.82 6.22 12.07
C ALA A 174 -3.30 6.63 11.94
N LEU A 175 -4.24 5.72 12.22
CA LEU A 175 -5.67 6.01 12.19
C LEU A 175 -6.07 7.01 13.28
N VAL A 176 -5.59 6.85 14.51
CA VAL A 176 -5.86 7.78 15.62
C VAL A 176 -5.38 9.18 15.27
N ILE A 177 -4.14 9.32 14.78
CA ILE A 177 -3.59 10.62 14.35
C ILE A 177 -4.46 11.22 13.24
N THR A 178 -4.86 10.41 12.26
CA THR A 178 -5.69 10.86 11.14
C THR A 178 -7.06 11.36 11.62
N VAL A 179 -7.70 10.65 12.57
CA VAL A 179 -8.98 11.05 13.18
C VAL A 179 -8.83 12.34 14.00
N VAL A 180 -7.78 12.45 14.82
CA VAL A 180 -7.50 13.66 15.61
C VAL A 180 -7.33 14.88 14.70
N VAL A 181 -6.56 14.74 13.61
CA VAL A 181 -6.37 15.81 12.62
C VAL A 181 -7.69 16.17 11.94
N PHE A 182 -8.50 15.19 11.57
CA PHE A 182 -9.82 15.42 10.97
C PHE A 182 -10.77 16.17 11.92
N VAL A 183 -10.85 15.75 13.18
CA VAL A 183 -11.69 16.40 14.20
C VAL A 183 -11.20 17.82 14.47
N ALA A 184 -9.90 18.01 14.66
CA ALA A 184 -9.30 19.33 14.86
C ALA A 184 -9.60 20.26 13.68
N TYR A 185 -9.47 19.77 12.45
CA TYR A 185 -9.83 20.51 11.25
C TYR A 185 -11.31 20.92 11.25
N LYS A 186 -12.23 19.99 11.58
CA LYS A 186 -13.67 20.29 11.62
C LYS A 186 -14.05 21.29 12.72
N ILE A 187 -13.38 21.24 13.87
CA ILE A 187 -13.57 22.22 14.95
C ILE A 187 -13.11 23.60 14.49
N LEU A 188 -11.92 23.69 13.86
CA LEU A 188 -11.40 24.95 13.33
C LEU A 188 -12.30 25.51 12.23
N GLU A 189 -12.72 24.68 11.27
CA GLU A 189 -13.66 25.07 10.21
C GLU A 189 -14.96 25.66 10.79
N LYS A 190 -15.54 25.00 11.80
CA LYS A 190 -16.73 25.50 12.50
C LYS A 190 -16.47 26.80 13.25
N SER A 191 -15.35 26.91 13.96
CA SER A 191 -14.98 28.13 14.70
C SER A 191 -14.82 29.34 13.77
N TRP A 192 -14.25 29.12 12.58
CA TRP A 192 -14.08 30.17 11.59
C TRP A 192 -15.39 30.53 10.88
N SER A 193 -16.33 29.58 10.73
CA SER A 193 -17.66 29.88 10.17
C SER A 193 -18.53 30.81 11.04
N HIS A 194 -18.20 30.97 12.33
CA HIS A 194 -18.88 31.89 13.25
C HIS A 194 -18.28 33.31 13.23
N ILE A 195 -17.10 33.48 12.64
CA ILE A 195 -16.45 34.78 12.43
C ILE A 195 -16.70 35.11 10.96
N GLY A 196 -17.80 35.85 10.69
CA GLY A 196 -18.27 36.14 9.33
C GLY A 196 -17.22 36.73 8.39
N PRO A 197 -17.48 36.73 7.06
CA PRO A 197 -16.52 37.22 6.08
C PRO A 197 -16.26 38.71 6.32
N PHE A 198 -15.01 39.06 6.62
CA PHE A 198 -14.50 40.41 6.39
C PHE A 198 -14.08 40.54 4.93
#